data_AF-A0A1I8ANJ7-F1
#
_entry.id   AF-A0A1I8ANJ7-F1
#
_cell.length_a   1.000
_cell.length_b   1.000
_cell.length_c   1.000
_cell.angle_alpha   90.00
_cell.angle_beta   90.00
_cell.angle_gamma   90.00
#
_symmetry.space_group_name_H-M   'P 1'
#
loop_
_entity.id
_entity.type
_entity.pdbx_description
1 polymer ?
#
loop_
_entity_poly.entity_id
_entity_poly.type
_entity_poly.pdbx_seq_one_letter_code
_entity_poly.pdbx_strand_id
1 'polypeptide(L)'
;MNSLFQLTVKNIVTEKLVIKANMLPWRIFLNFQQYKKILDFHKLYSKLPALPDECFVFDKDLSIDLQQTFERAEKVMDPIGVFAHYIEHRNLEWMKSAWSRLDEEQQTRIRSSEDELMQALAEYLETGVPPPNYRLFALYKEAKTKNANMRIIFWKMCSTELQQVILFVEFYETRQ
;
A
#
# COMPACT_ATOMS: atom_id res chain seq x y z
N MET A 1 -15.42 19.94 -3.92
CA MET A 1 -16.58 19.84 -4.85
C MET A 1 -17.67 19.07 -4.13
N ASN A 2 -18.91 19.57 -4.22
CA ASN A 2 -20.07 19.26 -3.38
C ASN A 2 -20.29 17.76 -3.08
N SER A 3 -20.56 17.45 -1.81
CA SER A 3 -20.87 16.10 -1.31
C SER A 3 -21.95 15.37 -2.13
N LEU A 4 -22.89 16.11 -2.73
CA LEU A 4 -23.90 15.57 -3.63
C LEU A 4 -23.32 14.93 -4.90
N PHE A 5 -22.27 15.50 -5.50
CA PHE A 5 -21.64 14.90 -6.68
C PHE A 5 -20.97 13.58 -6.30
N GLN A 6 -20.17 13.59 -5.23
CA GLN A 6 -19.48 12.40 -4.72
C GLN A 6 -20.48 11.29 -4.36
N LEU A 7 -21.57 11.64 -3.67
CA LEU A 7 -22.64 10.71 -3.31
C LEU A 7 -23.31 10.11 -4.55
N THR A 8 -23.59 10.94 -5.56
CA THR A 8 -24.15 10.49 -6.84
C THR A 8 -23.21 9.52 -7.54
N VAL A 9 -21.92 9.83 -7.66
CA VAL A 9 -20.93 8.94 -8.29
C VAL A 9 -20.81 7.63 -7.51
N LYS A 10 -20.77 7.69 -6.17
CA LYS A 10 -20.73 6.50 -5.32
C LYS A 10 -21.93 5.60 -5.57
N ASN A 11 -23.14 6.15 -5.67
CA ASN A 11 -24.35 5.37 -5.98
C ASN A 11 -24.27 4.74 -7.37
N ILE A 12 -23.89 5.51 -8.40
CA ILE A 12 -23.69 5.01 -9.77
C ILE A 12 -22.72 3.82 -9.80
N VAL A 13 -21.58 3.93 -9.11
CA VAL A 13 -20.56 2.87 -9.05
C VAL A 13 -21.07 1.65 -8.27
N THR A 14 -21.75 1.88 -7.15
CA THR A 14 -22.31 0.81 -6.29
C THR A 14 -23.39 0.02 -7.02
N GLU A 15 -24.27 0.70 -7.74
CA GLU A 15 -25.35 0.13 -8.54
C GLU A 15 -24.87 -0.39 -9.91
N LYS A 16 -23.57 -0.24 -10.23
CA LYS A 16 -22.94 -0.66 -11.50
C LYS A 16 -23.62 -0.05 -12.74
N LEU A 17 -24.11 1.18 -12.62
CA LEU A 17 -24.73 1.90 -13.72
C LEU A 17 -23.67 2.31 -14.77
N VAL A 18 -24.00 2.14 -16.05
CA VAL A 18 -23.09 2.44 -17.17
C VAL A 18 -23.26 3.90 -17.60
N ILE A 19 -22.22 4.71 -17.39
CA ILE A 19 -22.13 6.08 -17.91
C ILE A 19 -21.21 6.12 -19.12
N LYS A 20 -21.76 6.48 -20.29
CA LYS A 20 -21.01 6.67 -21.53
C LYS A 20 -20.43 8.09 -21.58
N ALA A 21 -19.28 8.25 -22.25
CA ALA A 21 -18.59 9.54 -22.35
C ALA A 21 -19.43 10.66 -23.01
N ASN A 22 -20.38 10.29 -23.87
CA ASN A 22 -21.28 11.24 -24.53
C ASN A 22 -22.51 11.65 -23.68
N MET A 23 -22.69 11.07 -22.49
CA MET A 23 -23.84 11.37 -21.61
C MET A 23 -23.60 12.57 -20.69
N LEU A 24 -22.35 13.01 -20.56
CA LEU A 24 -21.96 14.09 -19.64
C LEU A 24 -21.08 15.12 -20.36
N PRO A 25 -21.17 16.41 -19.98
CA PRO A 25 -20.16 17.39 -20.37
C PRO A 25 -18.75 16.89 -20.02
N TRP A 26 -17.78 17.12 -20.90
CA TRP A 26 -16.43 16.57 -20.77
C TRP A 26 -15.81 16.76 -19.38
N ARG A 27 -15.91 17.96 -18.80
CA ARG A 27 -15.39 18.24 -17.44
C ARG A 27 -16.05 17.39 -16.35
N ILE A 28 -17.37 17.16 -16.45
CA ILE A 28 -18.11 16.34 -15.49
C ILE A 28 -17.73 14.87 -15.66
N PHE A 29 -17.57 14.42 -16.90
CA PHE A 29 -17.08 13.06 -17.18
C PHE A 29 -15.69 12.82 -16.60
N LEU A 30 -14.75 13.78 -16.75
CA LEU A 30 -13.43 13.69 -16.14
C LEU A 30 -13.49 13.58 -14.61
N ASN A 31 -14.26 14.46 -13.95
CA ASN A 31 -14.43 14.41 -12.49
C ASN A 31 -15.06 13.09 -12.03
N PHE A 32 -16.00 12.55 -12.79
CA PHE A 32 -16.60 11.24 -12.53
C PHE A 32 -15.54 10.13 -12.58
N GLN A 33 -14.69 10.11 -13.63
CA GLN A 33 -13.64 9.12 -13.78
C GLN A 33 -12.60 9.19 -12.66
N GLN A 34 -12.18 10.41 -12.29
CA GLN A 34 -11.25 10.62 -11.18
C GLN A 34 -11.83 10.09 -9.88
N TYR A 35 -13.05 10.48 -9.53
CA TYR A 35 -13.67 10.04 -8.28
C TYR A 35 -13.95 8.53 -8.27
N LYS A 36 -14.35 7.95 -9.40
CA LYS A 36 -14.46 6.50 -9.54
C LYS A 36 -13.13 5.80 -9.24
N LYS A 37 -12.00 6.31 -9.75
CA LYS A 37 -10.68 5.75 -9.46
C LYS A 37 -10.30 5.88 -7.98
N ILE A 38 -10.69 6.95 -7.30
CA ILE A 38 -10.52 7.10 -5.84
C ILE A 38 -11.29 6.00 -5.11
N LEU A 39 -12.57 5.80 -5.47
CA LEU A 39 -13.39 4.74 -4.88
C LEU A 39 -12.81 3.35 -5.11
N ASP A 40 -12.33 3.08 -6.34
CA ASP A 40 -11.69 1.81 -6.68
C ASP A 40 -10.39 1.61 -5.87
N PHE A 41 -9.59 2.66 -5.66
CA PHE A 41 -8.41 2.63 -4.79
C PHE A 41 -8.77 2.29 -3.34
N HIS A 42 -9.75 2.98 -2.75
CA HIS A 42 -10.19 2.68 -1.38
C HIS A 42 -10.77 1.29 -1.24
N LYS A 43 -11.46 0.79 -2.27
CA LYS A 43 -11.97 -0.58 -2.27
C LYS A 43 -10.83 -1.59 -2.27
N LEU A 44 -9.80 -1.37 -3.10
CA LEU A 44 -8.62 -2.22 -3.17
C LEU A 44 -7.87 -2.27 -1.83
N TYR A 45 -7.73 -1.12 -1.16
CA TYR A 45 -7.01 -0.96 0.10
C TYR A 45 -7.94 -0.75 1.30
N SER A 46 -9.09 -1.43 1.32
CA SER A 46 -10.15 -1.24 2.34
C SER A 46 -9.75 -1.56 3.78
N LYS A 47 -8.63 -2.28 3.97
CA LYS A 47 -8.06 -2.59 5.29
C LYS A 47 -7.11 -1.51 5.80
N LEU A 48 -6.74 -0.54 4.97
CA LEU A 48 -5.86 0.56 5.32
C LEU A 48 -6.66 1.81 5.70
N PRO A 49 -6.06 2.73 6.50
CA PRO A 49 -6.63 4.05 6.69
C PRO A 49 -6.89 4.73 5.35
N ALA A 50 -8.10 5.25 5.16
CA ALA A 50 -8.48 5.91 3.91
C ALA A 50 -7.64 7.19 3.72
N LEU A 51 -7.02 7.33 2.55
CA LEU A 51 -6.43 8.60 2.13
C LEU A 51 -7.54 9.64 1.92
N PRO A 52 -7.37 10.90 2.35
CA PRO A 52 -8.29 11.97 1.99
C PRO A 52 -8.40 12.12 0.46
N ASP A 53 -9.61 12.35 -0.05
CA ASP A 53 -9.88 12.51 -1.49
C ASP A 53 -9.01 13.63 -2.11
N GLU A 54 -8.71 14.67 -1.33
CA GLU A 54 -7.90 15.83 -1.73
C GLU A 54 -6.42 15.49 -1.96
N CYS A 55 -5.95 14.36 -1.42
CA CYS A 55 -4.58 13.90 -1.61
C CYS A 55 -4.38 13.30 -3.00
N PHE A 56 -5.41 12.77 -3.65
CA PHE A 56 -5.27 12.08 -4.93
C PHE A 56 -4.87 13.05 -6.05
N VAL A 57 -3.75 12.73 -6.69
CA VAL A 57 -3.24 13.43 -7.86
C VAL A 57 -3.40 12.52 -9.08
N PHE A 58 -3.85 13.10 -10.19
CA PHE A 58 -4.04 12.39 -11.44
C PHE A 58 -3.12 12.94 -12.51
N ASP A 59 -2.51 12.05 -13.29
CA ASP A 59 -1.77 12.42 -14.49
C ASP A 59 -2.70 12.75 -15.67
N LYS A 60 -2.09 13.02 -16.84
CA LYS A 60 -2.84 13.37 -18.07
C LYS A 60 -3.74 12.23 -18.57
N ASP A 61 -3.38 10.99 -18.28
CA ASP A 61 -4.12 9.78 -18.67
C ASP A 61 -5.13 9.34 -17.59
N LEU A 62 -5.38 10.23 -16.62
CA LEU A 62 -6.22 10.01 -15.45
C LEU A 62 -5.73 8.89 -14.55
N SER A 63 -4.49 8.42 -14.66
CA SER A 63 -3.94 7.45 -13.72
C SER A 63 -3.59 8.15 -12.42
N ILE A 64 -3.73 7.44 -11.30
CA ILE A 64 -3.36 7.99 -10.00
C ILE A 64 -1.84 8.09 -9.97
N ASP A 65 -1.32 9.31 -9.80
CA ASP A 65 0.08 9.54 -9.50
C ASP A 65 0.29 9.20 -8.02
N LEU A 66 0.67 7.95 -7.76
CA LEU A 66 0.84 7.43 -6.40
C LEU A 66 1.94 8.17 -5.64
N GLN A 67 3.00 8.60 -6.32
CA GLN A 67 4.10 9.32 -5.68
C GLN A 67 3.59 10.66 -5.12
N GLN A 68 3.01 11.50 -5.98
CA GLN A 68 2.47 12.78 -5.54
C GLN A 68 1.30 12.63 -4.56
N THR A 69 0.49 11.58 -4.73
CA THR A 69 -0.63 11.28 -3.82
C THR A 69 -0.12 11.00 -2.41
N PHE A 70 0.92 10.18 -2.25
CA PHE A 70 1.49 9.90 -0.94
C PHE A 70 2.25 11.09 -0.36
N GLU A 71 3.00 11.84 -1.17
CA GLU A 71 3.64 13.09 -0.72
C GLU A 71 2.63 14.11 -0.16
N ARG A 72 1.39 14.12 -0.67
CA ARG A 72 0.28 14.91 -0.09
C ARG A 72 -0.29 14.27 1.17
N ALA A 73 -0.48 12.95 1.18
CA ALA A 73 -1.03 12.22 2.32
C ALA A 73 -0.15 12.36 3.58
N GLU A 74 1.17 12.31 3.43
CA GLU A 74 2.12 12.50 4.54
C GLU A 74 1.96 13.82 5.28
N LYS A 75 1.41 14.85 4.63
CA LYS A 75 1.22 16.18 5.24
C LYS A 75 -0.03 16.27 6.12
N VAL A 76 -0.97 15.34 5.98
CA VAL A 76 -2.31 15.44 6.57
C VAL A 76 -2.76 14.19 7.31
N MET A 77 -2.09 13.05 7.12
CA MET A 77 -2.40 11.78 7.76
C MET A 77 -1.38 11.40 8.82
N ASP A 78 -1.76 10.47 9.71
CA ASP A 78 -0.81 9.80 10.59
C ASP A 78 0.25 9.09 9.71
N PRO A 79 1.55 9.39 9.87
CA PRO A 79 2.62 8.76 9.14
C PRO A 79 2.61 7.23 9.19
N ILE A 80 2.14 6.62 10.29
CA ILE A 80 1.99 5.16 10.40
C ILE A 80 0.97 4.65 9.38
N GLY A 81 -0.13 5.38 9.21
CA GLY A 81 -1.16 5.07 8.23
C GLY A 81 -0.64 5.16 6.79
N VAL A 82 0.16 6.18 6.48
CA VAL A 82 0.81 6.32 5.16
C VAL A 82 1.87 5.24 4.95
N PHE A 83 2.61 4.89 6.00
CA PHE A 83 3.62 3.84 5.94
C PHE A 83 3.02 2.46 5.60
N ALA A 84 1.84 2.15 6.14
CA ALA A 84 1.10 0.95 5.77
C ALA A 84 0.74 0.91 4.27
N HIS A 85 0.42 2.06 3.65
CA HIS A 85 0.22 2.14 2.20
C HIS A 85 1.50 1.84 1.42
N TYR A 86 2.67 2.32 1.85
CA TYR A 86 3.93 2.02 1.18
C TYR A 86 4.27 0.53 1.16
N ILE A 87 3.96 -0.18 2.24
CA ILE A 87 4.12 -1.63 2.34
C ILE A 87 3.24 -2.35 1.32
N GLU A 88 1.98 -1.94 1.20
CA GLU A 88 1.05 -2.54 0.22
C GLU A 88 1.52 -2.35 -1.23
N HIS A 89 2.22 -1.26 -1.52
CA HIS A 89 2.76 -0.97 -2.85
C HIS A 89 4.12 -1.64 -3.16
N ARG A 90 4.70 -2.39 -2.20
CA ARG A 90 5.92 -3.20 -2.38
C ARG A 90 7.15 -2.43 -2.88
N ASN A 91 7.20 -1.12 -2.67
CA ASN A 91 8.28 -0.28 -3.16
C ASN A 91 9.26 0.05 -2.03
N LEU A 92 10.35 -0.72 -1.96
CA LEU A 92 11.33 -0.60 -0.88
C LEU A 92 12.01 0.77 -0.83
N GLU A 93 12.25 1.39 -1.99
CA GLU A 93 12.86 2.70 -2.05
C GLU A 93 11.92 3.78 -1.53
N TRP A 94 10.61 3.66 -1.81
CA TRP A 94 9.60 4.54 -1.20
C TRP A 94 9.50 4.31 0.30
N MET A 95 9.57 3.06 0.77
CA MET A 95 9.59 2.74 2.19
C MET A 95 10.81 3.33 2.91
N LYS A 96 12.02 3.22 2.33
CA LYS A 96 13.23 3.84 2.89
C LYS A 96 13.12 5.37 2.94
N SER A 97 12.66 5.99 1.86
CA SER A 97 12.47 7.43 1.80
C SER A 97 11.40 7.93 2.77
N ALA A 98 10.29 7.19 2.94
CA ALA A 98 9.28 7.46 3.93
C ALA A 98 9.85 7.33 5.35
N TRP A 99 10.56 6.23 5.63
CA TRP A 99 11.17 5.97 6.93
C TRP A 99 12.13 7.09 7.37
N SER A 100 12.98 7.59 6.46
CA SER A 100 13.91 8.69 6.76
C SER A 100 13.23 10.04 7.06
N ARG A 101 11.94 10.19 6.72
CA ARG A 101 11.15 11.40 6.97
C ARG A 101 10.36 11.33 8.27
N LEU A 102 10.25 10.15 8.87
CA LEU A 102 9.59 9.97 10.17
C LEU A 102 10.46 10.55 11.28
N ASP A 103 9.83 11.22 12.23
CA ASP A 103 10.51 11.65 13.46
C ASP A 103 10.76 10.47 14.42
N GLU A 104 11.56 10.69 15.47
CA GLU A 104 11.93 9.64 16.42
C GLU A 104 10.72 9.04 17.14
N GLU A 105 9.69 9.83 17.42
CA GLU A 105 8.46 9.36 18.09
C GLU A 105 7.69 8.41 17.17
N GLN A 106 7.52 8.79 15.90
CA GLN A 106 6.85 8.02 14.87
C GLN A 106 7.60 6.71 14.57
N GLN A 107 8.92 6.77 14.40
CA GLN A 107 9.74 5.56 14.25
C GLN A 107 9.60 4.66 15.48
N THR A 108 9.61 5.22 16.69
CA THR A 108 9.45 4.46 17.93
C THR A 108 8.09 3.77 17.99
N ARG A 109 7.00 4.44 17.57
CA ARG A 109 5.66 3.83 17.49
C ARG A 109 5.60 2.66 16.51
N ILE A 110 6.32 2.72 15.39
CA ILE A 110 6.39 1.59 14.44
C ILE A 110 7.26 0.47 15.02
N ARG A 111 8.40 0.79 15.65
CA ARG A 111 9.27 -0.19 16.33
C ARG A 111 8.56 -0.91 17.48
N SER A 112 7.66 -0.23 18.19
CA SER A 112 6.91 -0.78 19.32
C SER A 112 5.56 -1.41 18.91
N SER A 113 5.29 -1.53 17.61
CA SER A 113 4.12 -2.25 17.10
C SER A 113 4.12 -3.70 17.59
N GLU A 114 2.96 -4.25 17.97
CA GLU A 114 2.83 -5.67 18.32
C GLU A 114 3.05 -6.63 17.13
N ASP A 115 3.12 -6.10 15.91
CA ASP A 115 3.33 -6.88 14.68
C ASP A 115 4.83 -7.10 14.42
N GLU A 116 5.30 -8.33 14.61
CA GLU A 116 6.70 -8.72 14.39
C GLU A 116 7.17 -8.43 12.96
N LEU A 117 6.27 -8.51 11.96
CA LEU A 117 6.59 -8.17 10.58
C LEU A 117 6.94 -6.68 10.42
N MET A 118 6.19 -5.81 11.09
CA MET A 118 6.44 -4.37 11.10
C MET A 118 7.74 -4.05 11.81
N GLN A 119 8.01 -4.69 12.95
CA GLN A 119 9.26 -4.51 13.70
C GLN A 119 10.48 -4.90 12.87
N ALA A 120 10.45 -6.08 12.24
CA ALA A 120 11.56 -6.57 11.42
C ALA A 120 11.80 -5.68 10.19
N LEU A 121 10.73 -5.17 9.58
CA LEU A 121 10.85 -4.22 8.48
C LEU A 121 11.44 -2.88 8.94
N ALA A 122 11.01 -2.35 10.09
CA ALA A 122 11.55 -1.13 10.67
C ALA A 122 13.06 -1.27 10.98
N GLU A 123 13.45 -2.37 11.63
CA GLU A 123 14.86 -2.69 11.92
C GLU A 123 15.71 -2.73 10.63
N TYR A 124 15.17 -3.34 9.56
CA TYR A 124 15.84 -3.36 8.26
C TYR A 124 15.96 -1.97 7.63
N LEU A 125 14.90 -1.16 7.67
CA LEU A 125 14.92 0.19 7.07
C LEU A 125 15.87 1.13 7.80
N GLU A 126 16.06 0.91 9.10
CA GLU A 126 16.99 1.66 9.94
C GLU A 126 18.45 1.23 9.74
N THR A 127 18.72 -0.07 9.78
CA THR A 127 20.10 -0.59 9.78
C THR A 127 20.62 -0.92 8.38
N GLY A 128 19.73 -1.14 7.42
CA GLY A 128 20.03 -1.71 6.11
C GLY A 128 20.42 -3.20 6.15
N VAL A 129 20.43 -3.82 7.34
CA VAL A 129 20.89 -5.19 7.55
C VAL A 129 19.67 -6.12 7.57
N PRO A 130 19.59 -7.11 6.68
CA PRO A 130 18.49 -8.08 6.71
C PRO A 130 18.57 -8.93 7.98
N PRO A 131 17.42 -9.34 8.56
CA PRO A 131 17.41 -10.29 9.66
C PRO A 131 18.14 -11.59 9.29
N PRO A 132 18.67 -12.35 10.27
CA PRO A 132 19.34 -13.60 9.98
C PRO A 132 18.39 -14.61 9.31
N ASN A 133 18.95 -15.49 8.47
CA ASN A 133 18.17 -16.39 7.60
C ASN A 133 17.06 -17.19 8.32
N TYR A 134 17.32 -17.68 9.55
CA TYR A 134 16.30 -18.39 10.31
C TYR A 134 15.10 -17.51 10.67
N ARG A 135 15.33 -16.23 11.01
CA ARG A 135 14.30 -15.25 11.33
C ARG A 135 13.58 -14.79 10.07
N LEU A 136 14.31 -14.53 8.97
CA LEU A 136 13.71 -14.22 7.67
C LEU A 136 12.76 -15.32 7.18
N PHE A 137 13.11 -16.58 7.38
CA PHE A 137 12.24 -17.70 7.02
C PHE A 137 10.96 -17.72 7.86
N ALA A 138 11.06 -17.44 9.16
CA ALA A 138 9.89 -17.33 10.05
C ALA A 138 8.99 -16.15 9.64
N LEU A 139 9.57 -14.97 9.44
CA LEU A 139 8.88 -13.76 8.97
C LEU A 139 8.21 -13.98 7.61
N TYR A 140 8.86 -14.69 6.69
CA TYR A 140 8.27 -15.07 5.40
C TYR A 140 7.00 -15.92 5.59
N LYS A 141 7.06 -16.94 6.45
CA LYS A 141 5.92 -17.82 6.73
C LYS A 141 4.78 -17.08 7.41
N GLU A 142 5.08 -16.19 8.34
CA GLU A 142 4.07 -15.37 8.99
C GLU A 142 3.45 -14.36 8.02
N ALA A 143 4.26 -13.70 7.21
CA ALA A 143 3.78 -12.79 6.18
C ALA A 143 2.90 -13.49 5.13
N LYS A 144 3.14 -14.78 4.84
CA LYS A 144 2.29 -15.57 3.94
C LYS A 144 0.83 -15.61 4.37
N THR A 145 0.55 -15.60 5.68
CA THR A 145 -0.83 -15.65 6.19
C THR A 145 -1.40 -14.27 6.47
N LYS A 146 -0.56 -13.29 6.87
CA LYS A 146 -1.00 -11.95 7.26
C LYS A 146 -0.98 -10.92 6.14
N ASN A 147 0.12 -10.87 5.38
CA ASN A 147 0.35 -9.83 4.37
C ASN A 147 1.23 -10.35 3.21
N ALA A 148 0.59 -10.67 2.08
CA ALA A 148 1.27 -11.20 0.90
C ALA A 148 2.32 -10.24 0.29
N ASN A 149 2.19 -8.93 0.53
CA ASN A 149 3.15 -7.92 0.06
C ASN A 149 4.44 -7.97 0.90
N MET A 150 4.30 -8.01 2.23
CA MET A 150 5.42 -8.21 3.14
C MET A 150 6.15 -9.52 2.86
N ARG A 151 5.44 -10.59 2.51
CA ARG A 151 6.07 -11.87 2.13
C ARG A 151 7.08 -11.68 0.99
N ILE A 152 6.72 -10.89 -0.02
CA ILE A 152 7.60 -10.62 -1.17
C ILE A 152 8.81 -9.78 -0.73
N ILE A 153 8.61 -8.82 0.17
CA ILE A 153 9.69 -8.00 0.73
C ILE A 153 10.70 -8.90 1.46
N PHE A 154 10.25 -9.75 2.39
CA PHE A 154 11.13 -10.66 3.12
C PHE A 154 11.80 -11.70 2.22
N TRP A 155 11.10 -12.22 1.22
CA TRP A 155 11.70 -13.11 0.23
C TRP A 155 12.85 -12.45 -0.55
N LYS A 156 12.69 -11.17 -0.93
CA LYS A 156 13.76 -10.40 -1.60
C LYS A 156 14.96 -10.12 -0.69
N MET A 157 14.78 -10.13 0.63
CA MET A 157 15.86 -9.97 1.61
C MET A 157 16.65 -11.26 1.86
N CYS A 158 16.09 -12.42 1.48
CA CYS A 158 16.74 -13.71 1.68
C CYS A 158 17.98 -13.87 0.79
N SER A 159 18.98 -14.61 1.29
CA SER A 159 20.08 -15.09 0.45
C SER A 159 19.56 -16.05 -0.63
N THR A 160 20.33 -16.26 -1.70
CA THR A 160 19.93 -17.14 -2.81
C THR A 160 19.64 -18.57 -2.32
N GLU A 161 20.45 -19.08 -1.40
CA GLU A 161 20.27 -20.42 -0.81
C GLU A 161 18.94 -20.50 -0.05
N LEU A 162 18.61 -19.48 0.76
CA LEU A 162 17.35 -19.46 1.49
C LEU A 162 16.14 -19.30 0.55
N GLN A 163 16.26 -18.51 -0.53
CA GLN A 163 15.22 -18.41 -1.55
C GLN A 163 14.93 -19.77 -2.19
N GLN A 164 15.97 -20.56 -2.49
CA GLN A 164 15.80 -21.92 -3.02
C GLN A 164 15.08 -22.83 -2.03
N VAL A 165 15.47 -22.80 -0.75
CA VAL A 165 14.81 -23.56 0.32
C VAL A 165 13.33 -23.16 0.43
N ILE A 166 13.02 -21.87 0.44
CA ILE A 166 11.64 -21.36 0.44
C ILE A 166 10.86 -21.92 -0.75
N LEU A 167 11.42 -21.86 -1.95
CA LEU A 167 10.76 -22.38 -3.14
C LEU A 167 10.49 -23.89 -3.02
N PHE A 168 11.45 -24.69 -2.56
CA PHE A 168 11.24 -26.12 -2.33
C PHE A 168 10.11 -26.39 -1.32
N VAL A 169 10.06 -25.63 -0.23
CA VAL A 169 8.99 -25.73 0.77
C VAL A 169 7.63 -25.37 0.17
N GLU A 170 7.54 -24.26 -0.57
CA GLU A 170 6.30 -23.86 -1.25
C GLU A 170 5.84 -24.91 -2.27
N PHE A 171 6.76 -25.49 -3.05
CA PHE A 171 6.44 -26.57 -3.99
C PHE A 171 5.92 -27.82 -3.28
N TYR A 172 6.52 -28.20 -2.15
CA TYR A 172 6.09 -29.34 -1.36
C TYR A 172 4.69 -29.10 -0.75
N GLU A 173 4.47 -27.94 -0.13
CA GLU A 173 3.19 -27.56 0.47
C GLU A 173 2.06 -27.46 -0.57
N THR A 174 2.34 -27.04 -1.81
CA THR A 174 1.33 -26.92 -2.88
C THR A 174 0.91 -28.27 -3.46
N ARG A 175 1.71 -29.33 -3.27
CA ARG A 175 1.43 -30.68 -3.80
C ARG A 175 0.65 -31.57 -2.84
N GLN A 176 0.44 -31.14 -1.60
CA GLN A 176 -0.41 -31.82 -0.61
C GLN A 176 -1.83 -31.27 -0.67
#